data_AF-D9PMZ3-F1
#
_entry.id   AF-D9PMZ3-F1
#
_cell.length_a   1.000
_cell.length_b   1.000
_cell.length_c   1.000
_cell.angle_alpha   90.00
_cell.angle_beta   90.00
_cell.angle_gamma   90.00
#
_symmetry.space_group_name_H-M   'P 1'
#
loop_
_entity.id
_entity.type
_entity.pdbx_description
1 polymer ?
#
loop_
_entity_poly.entity_id
_entity_poly.type
_entity_poly.pdbx_seq_one_letter_code
_entity_poly.pdbx_strand_id
1 'polypeptide(L)'
;LAGSDGCDSVEVDVTTVDDFVRERNISVDLIKMDVEGSEPDVLEGMVDTLNRNPGIKIITELAPAHLERNNCSPSAFLDRLSAHGFKLYLLGDKKHERELITVDNADNIIELCRGRVYNIYCCRESR
;
A
#
# COMPACT_ATOMS: atom_id res chain seq x y z
N LEU A 1 17.89 30.08 24.72
CA LEU A 1 16.96 30.20 23.58
C LEU A 1 16.95 28.82 22.93
N ALA A 2 16.21 27.86 23.50
CA ALA A 2 14.79 27.56 23.24
C ALA A 2 14.58 26.91 21.85
N GLY A 3 14.20 25.62 21.87
CA GLY A 3 13.86 24.82 20.69
C GLY A 3 13.92 23.31 20.96
N SER A 4 13.31 22.83 22.04
CA SER A 4 12.97 21.41 22.14
C SER A 4 11.62 21.22 21.45
N ASP A 5 11.65 20.98 20.14
CA ASP A 5 10.48 20.49 19.42
C ASP A 5 10.31 19.01 19.81
N GLY A 6 9.74 18.78 21.00
CA GLY A 6 9.47 17.46 21.53
C GLY A 6 8.37 16.82 20.68
N CYS A 7 8.76 15.96 19.75
CA CYS A 7 7.83 15.02 19.14
C CYS A 7 7.52 13.96 20.22
N ASP A 8 6.34 14.04 20.82
CA ASP A 8 5.88 13.02 21.75
C ASP A 8 5.73 11.70 20.97
N SER A 9 6.44 10.66 21.42
CA SER A 9 6.35 9.32 20.86
C SER A 9 5.79 8.34 21.91
N VAL A 10 5.13 7.29 21.43
CA VAL A 10 4.66 6.18 22.25
C VAL A 10 5.13 4.89 21.62
N GLU A 11 5.69 3.99 22.44
CA GLU A 11 6.02 2.64 22.01
C GLU A 11 4.73 1.80 21.95
N VAL A 12 4.58 1.05 20.86
CA VAL A 12 3.46 0.15 20.63
C VAL A 12 3.97 -1.20 20.16
N ASP A 13 3.29 -2.26 20.56
CA ASP A 13 3.52 -3.58 20.00
C ASP A 13 2.98 -3.65 18.58
N VAL A 14 3.75 -4.27 17.68
CA VAL A 14 3.39 -4.48 16.28
C VAL A 14 3.31 -5.97 15.97
N THR A 15 2.46 -6.35 15.02
CA THR A 15 2.32 -7.72 14.53
C THR A 15 2.17 -7.73 13.01
N THR A 16 2.35 -8.90 12.40
CA THR A 16 2.11 -9.09 10.97
C THR A 16 0.62 -9.27 10.70
N VAL A 17 0.18 -8.96 9.48
CA VAL A 17 -1.20 -9.25 9.07
C VAL A 17 -1.44 -10.76 9.08
N ASP A 18 -0.45 -11.55 8.68
CA ASP A 18 -0.52 -13.01 8.66
C ASP A 18 -0.80 -13.61 10.04
N ASP A 19 -0.09 -13.16 11.07
CA ASP A 19 -0.33 -13.60 12.45
C ASP A 19 -1.70 -13.16 12.94
N PHE A 20 -2.04 -11.88 12.74
CA PHE A 20 -3.34 -11.34 13.16
C PHE A 20 -4.52 -12.10 12.54
N VAL A 21 -4.48 -12.35 11.22
CA VAL A 21 -5.52 -13.06 10.48
C VAL A 21 -5.61 -14.52 10.92
N ARG A 22 -4.47 -15.19 11.10
CA ARG A 22 -4.38 -16.59 11.54
C ARG A 22 -4.94 -16.78 12.95
N GLU A 23 -4.51 -15.97 13.90
CA GLU A 23 -4.94 -16.08 15.30
C GLU A 23 -6.44 -15.83 15.49
N ARG A 24 -7.00 -14.95 14.65
CA ARG A 24 -8.43 -14.59 14.69
C ARG A 24 -9.30 -15.42 13.76
N ASN A 25 -8.71 -16.31 12.96
CA ASN A 25 -9.40 -17.13 11.96
C ASN A 25 -10.30 -16.29 11.02
N ILE A 26 -9.74 -15.22 10.47
CA ILE A 26 -10.45 -14.26 9.60
C ILE A 26 -10.29 -14.68 8.13
N SER A 27 -11.36 -14.60 7.35
CA SER A 27 -11.30 -14.60 5.89
C SER A 27 -11.33 -13.16 5.38
N VAL A 28 -10.47 -12.82 4.42
CA VAL A 28 -10.23 -11.44 4.02
C VAL A 28 -10.55 -11.25 2.54
N ASP A 29 -11.59 -10.47 2.26
CA ASP A 29 -11.99 -10.09 0.89
C ASP A 29 -11.29 -8.81 0.40
N LEU A 30 -10.96 -7.89 1.32
CA LEU A 30 -10.39 -6.59 1.02
C LEU A 30 -9.48 -6.12 2.16
N ILE A 31 -8.31 -5.59 1.80
CA ILE A 31 -7.41 -4.85 2.68
C ILE A 31 -7.37 -3.40 2.25
N LYS A 32 -7.51 -2.46 3.19
CA LYS A 32 -7.03 -1.09 2.99
C LYS A 32 -5.76 -0.89 3.78
N MET A 33 -4.73 -0.37 3.10
CA MET A 33 -3.41 -0.09 3.64
C MET A 33 -3.14 1.41 3.55
N ASP A 34 -2.91 2.01 4.70
CA ASP A 34 -2.74 3.45 4.90
C ASP A 34 -1.88 3.60 6.15
N VAL A 35 -0.56 3.41 5.99
CA VAL A 35 0.39 3.21 7.09
C VAL A 35 1.58 4.15 6.97
N GLU A 36 1.37 5.29 6.31
CA GLU A 36 2.29 6.44 6.27
C GLU A 36 3.72 6.09 5.79
N GLY A 37 3.82 5.18 4.81
CA GLY A 37 5.09 4.78 4.20
C GLY A 37 5.55 3.37 4.58
N SER A 38 4.93 2.70 5.55
CA SER A 38 5.26 1.31 5.94
C SER A 38 4.54 0.27 5.07
N GLU A 39 3.94 0.68 3.94
CA GLU A 39 3.20 -0.21 3.05
C GLU A 39 4.04 -1.42 2.56
N PRO A 40 5.34 -1.27 2.22
CA PRO A 40 6.17 -2.40 1.84
C PRO A 40 6.30 -3.45 2.96
N ASP A 41 6.48 -3.02 4.22
CA ASP A 41 6.63 -3.94 5.35
C ASP A 41 5.32 -4.69 5.64
N VAL A 42 4.18 -4.00 5.53
CA VAL A 42 2.86 -4.65 5.67
C VAL A 42 2.63 -5.66 4.55
N LEU A 43 3.05 -5.35 3.31
CA LEU A 43 2.95 -6.27 2.17
C LEU A 43 3.76 -7.56 2.40
N GLU A 44 4.99 -7.46 2.89
CA GLU A 44 5.81 -8.62 3.24
C GLU A 44 5.21 -9.40 4.43
N GLY A 45 4.57 -8.71 5.39
CA GLY A 45 3.92 -9.32 6.54
C GLY A 45 2.53 -9.91 6.27
N MET A 46 2.08 -9.96 5.02
CA MET A 46 0.75 -10.49 4.66
C MET A 46 0.77 -11.56 3.55
N VAL A 47 1.94 -12.09 3.20
CA VAL A 47 2.13 -13.01 2.07
C VAL A 47 1.27 -14.27 2.20
N ASP A 48 1.17 -14.87 3.39
CA ASP A 48 0.34 -16.07 3.58
C ASP A 48 -1.15 -15.75 3.42
N THR A 49 -1.57 -14.58 3.89
CA THR A 49 -2.94 -14.07 3.73
C THR A 49 -3.26 -13.85 2.26
N LEU A 50 -2.33 -13.30 1.47
CA LEU A 50 -2.50 -13.16 0.02
C LEU A 50 -2.63 -14.50 -0.69
N ASN A 51 -1.86 -15.51 -0.26
CA ASN A 51 -1.86 -16.85 -0.86
C ASN A 51 -3.14 -17.63 -0.51
N ARG A 52 -3.63 -17.51 0.72
CA ARG A 52 -4.89 -18.16 1.17
C ARG A 52 -6.14 -17.52 0.57
N ASN A 53 -6.07 -16.24 0.18
CA ASN A 53 -7.21 -15.48 -0.36
C ASN A 53 -6.89 -15.04 -1.80
N PRO A 54 -6.95 -15.92 -2.82
CA PRO A 54 -6.55 -15.57 -4.18
C PRO A 54 -7.40 -14.43 -4.78
N GLY A 55 -8.66 -14.28 -4.34
CA GLY A 55 -9.58 -13.20 -4.76
C GLY A 55 -9.50 -11.91 -3.95
N ILE A 56 -8.56 -11.81 -2.99
CA ILE A 56 -8.38 -10.62 -2.15
C ILE A 56 -8.09 -9.38 -3.01
N LYS A 57 -8.62 -8.24 -2.57
CA LYS A 57 -8.36 -6.93 -3.15
C LYS A 57 -7.56 -6.07 -2.18
N ILE A 58 -6.78 -5.13 -2.70
CA ILE A 58 -6.04 -4.17 -1.86
C ILE A 58 -6.38 -2.76 -2.33
N ILE A 59 -6.58 -1.85 -1.39
CA ILE A 59 -6.50 -0.40 -1.63
C ILE A 59 -5.33 0.11 -0.81
N THR A 60 -4.26 0.57 -1.44
CA THR A 60 -3.06 1.04 -0.74
C THR A 60 -2.76 2.49 -1.07
N GLU A 61 -2.23 3.23 -0.10
CA GLU A 61 -1.65 4.54 -0.35
C GLU A 61 -0.41 4.43 -1.26
N LEU A 62 -0.29 5.33 -2.23
CA LEU A 62 0.95 5.64 -2.94
C LEU A 62 1.30 7.11 -2.64
N ALA A 63 2.25 7.28 -1.73
CA ALA A 63 2.82 8.56 -1.35
C ALA A 63 4.35 8.49 -1.52
N PRO A 64 4.91 8.97 -2.66
CA PRO A 64 6.33 8.82 -2.95
C PRO A 64 7.27 9.26 -1.83
N ALA A 65 6.98 10.42 -1.22
CA ALA A 65 7.78 10.95 -0.11
C ALA A 65 7.70 10.09 1.16
N HIS A 66 6.63 9.33 1.37
CA HIS A 66 6.49 8.47 2.55
C HIS A 66 7.31 7.19 2.37
N LEU A 67 7.18 6.56 1.20
CA LEU A 67 7.96 5.36 0.84
C LEU A 67 9.47 5.65 0.86
N GLU A 68 9.90 6.77 0.27
CA GLU A 68 11.32 7.13 0.23
C GLU A 68 11.90 7.38 1.63
N ARG A 69 11.12 8.01 2.54
CA ARG A 69 11.52 8.19 3.95
C ARG A 69 11.72 6.86 4.67
N ASN A 70 11.02 5.80 4.26
CA ASN A 70 11.15 4.45 4.77
C ASN A 70 12.04 3.54 3.89
N ASN A 71 12.95 4.13 3.10
CA ASN A 71 13.95 3.42 2.28
C ASN A 71 13.36 2.50 1.19
N CYS A 72 12.15 2.79 0.71
CA CYS A 72 11.55 2.10 -0.43
C CYS A 72 11.34 3.07 -1.59
N SER A 73 11.78 2.71 -2.80
CA SER A 73 11.38 3.51 -3.97
C SER A 73 9.93 3.22 -4.33
N PRO A 74 9.16 4.21 -4.81
CA PRO A 74 7.79 4.00 -5.24
C PRO A 74 7.67 2.94 -6.34
N SER A 75 8.63 2.88 -7.27
CA SER A 75 8.70 1.86 -8.31
C SER A 75 8.86 0.45 -7.73
N ALA A 76 9.74 0.27 -6.75
CA ALA A 76 9.95 -1.03 -6.11
C ALA A 76 8.69 -1.50 -5.38
N PHE A 77 7.92 -0.59 -4.77
CA PHE A 77 6.65 -0.95 -4.15
C PHE A 77 5.60 -1.40 -5.18
N LEU A 78 5.47 -0.69 -6.30
CA LEU A 78 4.58 -1.08 -7.40
C LEU A 78 4.98 -2.42 -8.02
N ASP A 79 6.29 -2.67 -8.17
CA ASP A 79 6.82 -3.94 -8.67
C ASP A 79 6.49 -5.10 -7.73
N ARG A 80 6.59 -4.91 -6.41
CA ARG A 80 6.21 -5.94 -5.42
C ARG A 80 4.72 -6.28 -5.49
N LEU A 81 3.85 -5.28 -5.57
CA LEU A 81 2.41 -5.51 -5.75
C LEU A 81 2.15 -6.32 -7.03
N SER A 82 2.81 -5.95 -8.13
CA SER A 82 2.69 -6.64 -9.42
C SER A 82 3.24 -8.08 -9.35
N ALA A 83 4.33 -8.31 -8.62
CA ALA A 83 4.93 -9.63 -8.40
C ALA A 83 3.99 -10.59 -7.65
N HIS A 84 3.08 -10.06 -6.81
CA HIS A 84 1.99 -10.84 -6.20
C HIS A 84 0.79 -11.08 -7.15
N GLY A 85 0.92 -10.73 -8.43
CA GLY A 85 -0.07 -10.97 -9.49
C GLY A 85 -1.19 -9.94 -9.55
N PHE A 86 -1.03 -8.80 -8.89
CA PHE A 86 -2.03 -7.73 -8.94
C PHE A 86 -1.90 -6.89 -10.20
N LYS A 87 -3.06 -6.55 -10.78
CA LYS A 87 -3.20 -5.39 -11.66
C LYS A 87 -3.48 -4.16 -10.80
N LEU A 88 -2.83 -3.07 -11.13
CA LEU A 88 -2.84 -1.85 -10.34
C LEU A 88 -3.59 -0.75 -11.08
N TYR A 89 -4.45 -0.06 -10.33
CA TYR A 89 -5.28 1.02 -10.84
C TYR A 89 -5.20 2.21 -9.89
N LEU A 90 -4.75 3.36 -10.39
CA LEU A 90 -4.79 4.60 -9.62
C LEU A 90 -6.24 5.04 -9.45
N LEU A 91 -6.63 5.33 -8.21
CA LEU A 91 -7.90 5.95 -7.88
C LEU A 91 -7.72 7.47 -7.93
N GLY A 92 -8.37 8.12 -8.90
CA GLY A 92 -8.24 9.55 -9.13
C GLY A 92 -8.86 10.45 -8.05
N ASP A 93 -8.39 11.70 -7.98
CA ASP A 93 -9.02 12.79 -7.21
C ASP A 93 -10.14 13.48 -8.01
N LYS A 94 -10.91 14.39 -7.38
CA LYS A 94 -12.15 15.12 -7.80
C LYS A 94 -12.41 15.43 -9.29
N LYS A 95 -11.39 15.43 -10.16
CA LYS A 95 -11.55 15.54 -11.62
C LYS A 95 -11.79 14.20 -12.34
N HIS A 96 -11.40 13.09 -11.72
CA HIS A 96 -11.38 11.74 -12.30
C HIS A 96 -12.05 10.73 -11.34
N GLU A 97 -13.05 11.16 -10.54
CA GLU A 97 -13.67 10.43 -9.41
C GLU A 97 -14.18 9.01 -9.71
N ARG A 98 -14.15 8.58 -10.98
CA ARG A 98 -14.66 7.27 -11.42
C ARG A 98 -13.77 6.57 -12.43
N GLU A 99 -12.59 7.10 -12.72
CA GLU A 99 -11.67 6.50 -13.68
C GLU A 99 -10.61 5.68 -12.95
N LEU A 100 -10.53 4.40 -13.33
CA LEU A 100 -9.40 3.55 -12.99
C LEU A 100 -8.32 3.79 -14.04
N ILE A 101 -7.24 4.45 -13.64
CA ILE A 101 -6.09 4.63 -14.52
C ILE A 101 -5.17 3.42 -14.31
N THR A 102 -5.04 2.58 -15.34
CA THR A 102 -4.09 1.46 -15.31
C THR A 102 -2.68 1.97 -15.07
N VAL A 103 -1.96 1.34 -14.13
CA VAL A 103 -0.53 1.59 -13.93
C VAL A 103 0.24 0.66 -14.87
N ASP A 104 0.49 1.13 -16.09
CA ASP A 104 1.26 0.42 -17.12
C ASP A 104 2.75 0.82 -17.13
N ASN A 105 3.05 2.02 -16.66
CA ASN A 105 4.39 2.55 -16.50
C ASN A 105 4.52 3.24 -15.13
N ALA A 106 5.38 2.68 -14.28
CA ALA A 106 5.62 3.20 -12.93
C ALA A 106 6.10 4.65 -12.95
N ASP A 107 7.01 5.04 -13.85
CA ASP A 107 7.59 6.39 -13.88
C ASP A 107 6.53 7.47 -14.14
N ASN A 108 5.59 7.22 -15.05
CA ASN A 108 4.50 8.15 -15.34
C ASN A 108 3.57 8.35 -14.14
N ILE A 109 3.25 7.27 -13.43
CA ILE A 109 2.40 7.32 -12.23
C ILE A 109 3.13 8.00 -11.09
N ILE A 110 4.42 7.73 -10.91
CA ILE A 110 5.25 8.37 -9.90
C ILE A 110 5.34 9.87 -10.17
N GLU A 111 5.52 10.29 -11.43
CA GLU A 111 5.49 11.71 -11.83
C GLU A 111 4.14 12.35 -11.48
N LEU A 112 3.03 11.69 -11.82
CA LEU A 112 1.67 12.17 -11.49
C LEU A 112 1.46 12.32 -9.98
N CYS A 113 2.08 11.44 -9.20
CA CYS A 113 2.00 11.42 -7.74
C CYS A 113 3.00 12.36 -7.05
N ARG A 114 3.86 13.09 -7.78
CA ARG A 114 4.83 13.99 -7.15
C ARG A 114 4.14 15.06 -6.31
N GLY A 115 4.50 15.08 -5.02
CA GLY A 115 3.95 16.01 -4.04
C GLY A 115 2.50 15.75 -3.67
N ARG A 116 1.96 14.57 -3.99
CA ARG A 116 0.58 14.18 -3.75
C ARG A 116 0.50 12.74 -3.24
N VAL A 117 -0.65 12.44 -2.67
CA VAL A 117 -1.01 11.13 -2.18
C VAL A 117 -2.16 10.62 -3.03
N TYR A 118 -2.05 9.38 -3.50
CA TYR A 118 -3.11 8.70 -4.23
C TYR A 118 -3.39 7.34 -3.61
N ASN A 119 -4.59 6.82 -3.81
CA ASN A 119 -4.87 5.42 -3.51
C ASN A 119 -4.72 4.59 -4.78
N ILE A 120 -4.18 3.39 -4.65
CA ILE A 120 -4.11 2.38 -5.72
C ILE A 120 -5.03 1.24 -5.33
N TYR A 121 -5.95 0.92 -6.23
CA TYR A 121 -6.71 -0.31 -6.19
C TYR A 121 -5.94 -1.43 -6.89
N CYS A 122 -5.79 -2.55 -6.20
CA CYS A 122 -5.08 -3.74 -6.66
C CYS A 122 -6.07 -4.91 -6.72
N CYS A 123 -6.15 -5.57 -7.87
CA CYS A 123 -6.93 -6.81 -8.01
C CYS A 123 -6.27 -7.79 -8.96
N ARG A 124 -6.48 -9.08 -8.73
CA ARG A 124 -6.11 -10.13 -9.69
C ARG A 124 -7.26 -10.35 -10.66
N GLU A 125 -6.96 -10.70 -11.90
CA GLU A 125 -8.02 -11.15 -12.80
C GLU A 125 -8.61 -12.46 -12.28
N SER A 126 -9.93 -12.54 -12.25
CA SER A 126 -10.63 -13.79 -11.97
C SER A 126 -10.22 -14.82 -13.02
N ARG A 127 -9.73 -15.98 -12.57
CA ARG A 127 -9.60 -17.16 -13.43
C ARG A 127 -10.96 -17.65 -13.89
#